data_AF-A0A060BI10-F1
#
_entry.id   AF-A0A060BI10-F1
#
_cell.length_a   1.000
_cell.length_b   1.000
_cell.length_c   1.000
_cell.angle_alpha   90.00
_cell.angle_beta   90.00
_cell.angle_gamma   90.00
#
_symmetry.space_group_name_H-M   'P 1'
#
loop_
_entity.id
_entity.type
_entity.pdbx_description
1 polymer ?
#
loop_
_entity_poly.entity_id
_entity_poly.type
_entity_poly.pdbx_seq_one_letter_code
_entity_poly.pdbx_strand_id
1 'polypeptide(L)'
;EGKRLAVYVALCVEHFAYGSGLGLAYSPGLQHPNSYNWGWREYGNRVGGWRLRDLFDEAGLPLSILLNTACYDHCPDLVAAFRARGDEIVAHGRTNSEHQNGMSPDDERRLVDEVTAAIRTHEGVAPGGWMESGRASERQDRDVLAEAGYRYTLDWPIDDQPVWMRTA
;
A
#
# COMPACT_ATOMS: atom_id res chain seq x y z
N GLU A 1 -15.80 -0.22 25.98
CA GLU A 1 -16.16 -1.66 25.83
C GLU A 1 -15.21 -2.66 26.50
N GLY A 2 -14.24 -2.26 27.35
CA GLY A 2 -13.39 -3.23 28.08
C GLY A 2 -12.43 -4.08 27.24
N LYS A 3 -12.27 -3.79 25.94
CA LYS A 3 -11.31 -4.45 25.05
C LYS A 3 -9.87 -4.17 25.50
N ARG A 4 -8.98 -5.16 25.35
CA ARG A 4 -7.59 -5.14 25.85
C ARG A 4 -6.51 -5.27 24.77
N LEU A 5 -6.92 -5.55 23.53
CA LEU A 5 -6.05 -5.72 22.38
C LEU A 5 -6.76 -5.14 21.16
N ALA A 6 -6.04 -4.35 20.37
CA ALA A 6 -6.46 -3.96 19.04
C ALA A 6 -5.76 -4.90 18.04
N VAL A 7 -6.52 -5.39 17.06
CA VAL A 7 -6.00 -6.19 15.95
C VAL A 7 -6.44 -5.50 14.68
N TYR A 8 -5.49 -5.27 13.78
CA TYR A 8 -5.77 -4.86 12.42
C TYR A 8 -5.10 -5.85 11.48
N VAL A 9 -5.68 -6.04 10.30
CA VAL A 9 -5.10 -6.88 9.26
C VAL A 9 -4.91 -6.02 8.02
N ALA A 10 -3.65 -5.81 7.67
CA ALA A 10 -3.28 -5.13 6.45
C ALA A 10 -3.09 -6.15 5.32
N LEU A 11 -3.78 -5.94 4.19
CA LEU A 11 -3.63 -6.75 3.00
C LEU A 11 -3.03 -5.90 1.87
N CYS A 12 -1.86 -6.30 1.40
CA CYS A 12 -1.22 -5.70 0.24
C CYS A 12 -1.96 -6.06 -1.05
N VAL A 13 -2.41 -5.04 -1.79
CA VAL A 13 -2.86 -5.15 -3.19
C VAL A 13 -1.88 -4.32 -4.04
N GLU A 14 -0.93 -5.04 -4.63
CA GLU A 14 0.29 -4.47 -5.16
C GLU A 14 0.45 -4.75 -6.65
N HIS A 15 1.07 -3.81 -7.35
CA HIS A 15 1.44 -3.95 -8.74
C HIS A 15 2.95 -3.86 -8.89
N PHE A 16 3.51 -4.78 -9.67
CA PHE A 16 4.89 -4.77 -10.12
C PHE A 16 4.92 -4.89 -11.64
N ALA A 17 5.54 -3.93 -12.31
CA ALA A 17 5.64 -3.89 -13.75
C ALA A 17 6.36 -5.12 -14.31
N TYR A 18 5.86 -5.65 -15.43
CA TYR A 18 6.51 -6.75 -16.13
C TYR A 18 7.74 -6.26 -16.87
N GLY A 19 8.90 -6.86 -16.59
CA GLY A 19 10.15 -6.61 -17.34
C GLY A 19 10.75 -5.21 -17.17
N SER A 20 10.25 -4.39 -16.24
CA SER A 20 10.79 -3.05 -15.95
C SER A 20 10.66 -2.69 -14.47
N GLY A 21 11.32 -1.60 -14.09
CA GLY A 21 11.32 -1.09 -12.71
C GLY A 21 12.08 -1.98 -11.73
N LEU A 22 11.90 -1.67 -10.46
CA LEU A 22 12.49 -2.38 -9.34
C LEU A 22 11.61 -3.56 -8.92
N GLY A 23 12.16 -4.40 -8.05
CA GLY A 23 11.40 -5.48 -7.43
C GLY A 23 12.20 -6.19 -6.36
N LEU A 24 11.52 -6.54 -5.27
CA LEU A 24 12.12 -7.36 -4.22
C LEU A 24 12.29 -8.81 -4.69
N ALA A 25 13.51 -9.33 -4.55
CA ALA A 25 13.81 -10.71 -4.86
C ALA A 25 13.26 -11.64 -3.79
N TYR A 26 12.33 -12.52 -4.17
CA TYR A 26 11.90 -13.60 -3.28
C TYR A 26 12.86 -14.80 -3.33
N SER A 27 13.53 -15.01 -4.47
CA SER A 27 14.50 -16.09 -4.67
C SER A 27 15.92 -15.53 -4.68
N PRO A 28 16.80 -15.94 -3.74
CA PRO A 28 18.20 -15.54 -3.73
C PRO A 28 18.87 -15.84 -5.07
N GLY A 29 19.60 -14.86 -5.63
CA GLY A 29 20.40 -15.03 -6.84
C GLY A 29 19.65 -14.83 -8.16
N LEU A 30 18.33 -14.63 -8.16
CA LEU A 30 17.62 -14.19 -9.37
C LEU A 30 17.70 -12.68 -9.51
N GLN A 31 18.17 -12.20 -10.67
CA GLN A 31 18.08 -10.79 -11.01
C GLN A 31 16.61 -10.41 -11.25
N HIS A 32 16.23 -9.21 -10.82
CA HIS A 32 14.91 -8.64 -11.04
C HIS A 32 15.01 -7.45 -12.01
N PRO A 33 13.98 -7.24 -12.85
CA PRO A 33 12.72 -7.99 -12.96
C PRO A 33 12.89 -9.38 -13.61
N ASN A 34 12.08 -10.37 -13.19
CA ASN A 34 12.00 -11.68 -13.85
C ASN A 34 10.57 -12.23 -13.88
N SER A 35 10.28 -13.03 -14.89
CA SER A 35 8.94 -13.58 -15.15
C SER A 35 8.46 -14.54 -14.07
N TYR A 36 9.38 -15.28 -13.43
CA TYR A 36 9.02 -16.21 -12.35
C TYR A 36 8.40 -15.45 -11.17
N ASN A 37 9.10 -14.48 -10.59
CA ASN A 37 8.59 -13.71 -9.45
C ASN A 37 7.38 -12.84 -9.84
N TRP A 38 7.35 -12.32 -11.07
CA TRP A 38 6.17 -11.61 -11.57
C TRP A 38 4.91 -12.49 -11.57
N GLY A 39 5.02 -13.75 -12.02
CA GLY A 39 3.88 -14.68 -12.04
C GLY A 39 3.29 -14.96 -10.64
N TRP A 40 4.12 -15.01 -9.60
CA TRP A 40 3.64 -15.18 -8.22
C TRP A 40 2.86 -13.95 -7.72
N ARG A 41 3.32 -12.75 -8.06
CA ARG A 41 2.64 -11.49 -7.73
C ARG A 41 1.27 -11.42 -8.43
N GLU A 42 1.21 -11.81 -9.70
CA GLU A 42 -0.04 -11.91 -10.43
C GLU A 42 -0.99 -12.95 -9.86
N TYR A 43 -0.49 -14.09 -9.38
CA TYR A 43 -1.32 -15.05 -8.67
C TYR A 43 -2.00 -14.41 -7.45
N GLY A 44 -1.30 -13.52 -6.74
CA GLY A 44 -1.86 -12.69 -5.68
C GLY A 44 -3.10 -11.92 -6.14
N ASN A 45 -2.96 -11.06 -7.15
CA ASN A 45 -4.07 -10.22 -7.63
C ASN A 45 -5.19 -11.03 -8.34
N ARG A 46 -4.85 -12.15 -8.98
CA ARG A 46 -5.81 -12.93 -9.79
C ARG A 46 -6.54 -14.02 -9.03
N VAL A 47 -5.96 -14.51 -7.93
CA VAL A 47 -6.50 -15.66 -7.17
C VAL A 47 -6.44 -15.43 -5.67
N GLY A 48 -5.27 -15.06 -5.14
CA GLY A 48 -5.05 -14.92 -3.71
C GLY A 48 -5.94 -13.87 -3.05
N GLY A 49 -6.04 -12.69 -3.66
CA GLY A 49 -6.84 -11.56 -3.17
C GLY A 49 -8.32 -11.91 -3.07
N TRP A 50 -8.89 -12.60 -4.06
CA TRP A 50 -10.28 -13.07 -4.02
C TRP A 50 -10.53 -14.08 -2.91
N ARG A 51 -9.62 -15.05 -2.74
CA ARG A 51 -9.74 -16.04 -1.65
C ARG A 51 -9.66 -15.37 -0.27
N LEU A 52 -8.78 -14.40 -0.10
CA LEU A 52 -8.67 -13.64 1.15
C LEU A 52 -9.87 -12.72 1.35
N ARG A 53 -10.40 -12.11 0.28
CA ARG A 53 -11.65 -11.36 0.33
C ARG A 53 -12.78 -12.22 0.90
N ASP A 54 -13.00 -13.40 0.33
CA ASP A 54 -14.11 -14.28 0.75
C ASP A 54 -13.92 -14.78 2.18
N LEU A 55 -12.68 -15.10 2.58
CA LEU A 55 -12.36 -15.49 3.95
C LEU A 55 -12.72 -14.40 4.98
N PHE A 56 -12.36 -13.15 4.70
CA PHE A 56 -12.62 -12.04 5.63
C PHE A 56 -14.09 -11.59 5.62
N ASP A 57 -14.78 -11.81 4.51
CA ASP A 57 -16.23 -11.65 4.39
C ASP A 57 -16.97 -12.67 5.28
N GLU A 58 -16.57 -13.95 5.22
CA GLU A 58 -17.10 -15.00 6.09
C GLU A 58 -16.81 -14.73 7.58
N ALA A 59 -15.60 -14.24 7.88
CA ALA A 59 -15.21 -13.89 9.25
C ALA A 59 -15.90 -12.63 9.79
N GLY A 60 -16.52 -11.81 8.93
CA GLY A 60 -17.07 -10.50 9.31
C GLY A 60 -16.01 -9.54 9.85
N LEU A 61 -14.76 -9.66 9.38
CA LEU A 61 -13.63 -8.86 9.84
C LEU A 61 -13.20 -7.87 8.75
N PRO A 62 -13.02 -6.58 9.08
CA PRO A 62 -12.55 -5.59 8.12
C PRO A 62 -11.07 -5.80 7.79
N LEU A 63 -10.66 -5.37 6.60
CA LEU A 63 -9.27 -5.22 6.20
C LEU A 63 -8.90 -3.75 6.02
N SER A 64 -7.61 -3.47 6.17
CA SER A 64 -6.96 -2.28 5.61
C SER A 64 -6.20 -2.71 4.36
N ILE A 65 -6.60 -2.22 3.20
CA ILE A 65 -6.00 -2.55 1.91
C ILE A 65 -4.85 -1.59 1.63
N LEU A 66 -3.62 -2.08 1.64
CA LEU A 66 -2.44 -1.32 1.25
C LEU A 66 -2.37 -1.32 -0.29
N LEU A 67 -2.82 -0.24 -0.90
CA LEU A 67 -3.10 -0.19 -2.34
C LEU A 67 -2.06 0.60 -3.11
N ASN A 68 -1.39 -0.06 -4.07
CA ASN A 68 -0.69 0.64 -5.14
C ASN A 68 -1.73 1.26 -6.09
N THR A 69 -1.61 2.54 -6.44
CA THR A 69 -2.63 3.17 -7.32
C THR A 69 -2.66 2.60 -8.74
N ALA A 70 -1.56 2.00 -9.22
CA ALA A 70 -1.55 1.26 -10.48
C ALA A 70 -2.52 0.07 -10.49
N CYS A 71 -2.94 -0.46 -9.33
CA CYS A 71 -3.93 -1.52 -9.25
C CYS A 71 -5.33 -1.09 -9.69
N TYR A 72 -5.64 0.22 -9.71
CA TYR A 72 -6.89 0.71 -10.28
C TYR A 72 -7.04 0.38 -11.76
N ASP A 73 -5.93 0.33 -12.51
CA ASP A 73 -5.92 -0.06 -13.92
C ASP A 73 -5.57 -1.55 -14.09
N HIS A 74 -4.66 -2.06 -13.26
CA HIS A 74 -4.11 -3.42 -13.43
C HIS A 74 -5.07 -4.52 -12.96
N CYS A 75 -5.75 -4.33 -11.83
CA CYS A 75 -6.71 -5.28 -11.27
C CYS A 75 -7.98 -4.59 -10.73
N PRO A 76 -8.69 -3.80 -11.57
CA PRO A 76 -9.82 -2.96 -11.16
C PRO A 76 -10.91 -3.72 -10.41
N ASP A 77 -11.24 -4.94 -10.87
CA ASP A 77 -12.31 -5.74 -10.29
C ASP A 77 -12.01 -6.17 -8.86
N LEU A 78 -10.73 -6.48 -8.56
CA LEU A 78 -10.32 -6.85 -7.20
C LEU A 78 -10.42 -5.63 -6.27
N VAL A 79 -9.92 -4.47 -6.72
CA VAL A 79 -9.98 -3.23 -5.95
C VAL A 79 -11.43 -2.82 -5.68
N ALA A 80 -12.29 -2.90 -6.71
CA ALA A 80 -13.73 -2.64 -6.59
C ALA A 80 -14.41 -3.59 -5.60
N ALA A 81 -13.99 -4.86 -5.53
CA ALA A 81 -14.55 -5.84 -4.61
C ALA A 81 -14.23 -5.53 -3.14
N PHE A 82 -13.02 -5.06 -2.82
CA PHE A 82 -12.68 -4.59 -1.47
C PHE A 82 -13.38 -3.28 -1.12
N ARG A 83 -13.45 -2.33 -2.06
CA ARG A 83 -14.25 -1.09 -1.89
C ARG A 83 -15.70 -1.41 -1.56
N ALA A 84 -16.33 -2.33 -2.29
CA ALA A 84 -17.72 -2.70 -2.09
C ALA A 84 -17.98 -3.36 -0.73
N ARG A 85 -16.98 -4.03 -0.15
CA ARG A 85 -17.05 -4.59 1.22
C ARG A 85 -16.91 -3.50 2.31
N GLY A 86 -16.46 -2.30 1.93
CA GLY A 86 -16.23 -1.19 2.85
C GLY A 86 -14.89 -1.29 3.59
N ASP A 87 -13.92 -2.03 3.04
CA ASP A 87 -12.57 -2.06 3.59
C ASP A 87 -11.89 -0.69 3.43
N GLU A 88 -11.01 -0.37 4.37
CA GLU A 88 -10.23 0.86 4.30
C GLU A 88 -9.20 0.77 3.16
N ILE A 89 -9.09 1.82 2.34
CA ILE A 89 -7.99 1.97 1.39
C ILE A 89 -6.88 2.82 2.03
N VAL A 90 -5.71 2.23 2.17
CA VAL A 90 -4.48 2.86 2.66
C VAL A 90 -3.55 3.08 1.47
N ALA A 91 -3.01 4.29 1.36
CA ALA A 91 -2.13 4.63 0.26
C ALA A 91 -0.82 3.84 0.35
N HIS A 92 -0.43 3.20 -0.74
CA HIS A 92 0.80 2.42 -0.81
C HIS A 92 1.63 2.76 -2.06
N GLY A 93 1.82 4.05 -2.36
CA GLY A 93 2.56 4.49 -3.54
C GLY A 93 1.89 4.18 -4.88
N ARG A 94 2.60 4.47 -5.99
CA ARG A 94 2.12 4.20 -7.35
C ARG A 94 2.19 2.72 -7.70
N THR A 95 3.34 2.10 -7.44
CA THR A 95 3.68 0.72 -7.75
C THR A 95 4.89 0.31 -6.92
N ASN A 96 5.00 -0.98 -6.55
CA ASN A 96 6.22 -1.52 -5.96
C ASN A 96 7.38 -1.72 -6.97
N SER A 97 7.20 -1.31 -8.23
CA SER A 97 8.29 -1.18 -9.21
C SER A 97 9.02 0.17 -9.14
N GLU A 98 8.61 1.04 -8.23
CA GLU A 98 9.25 2.30 -7.91
C GLU A 98 9.60 2.33 -6.42
N HIS A 99 10.85 2.66 -6.08
CA HIS A 99 11.26 2.85 -4.69
C HIS A 99 11.39 4.33 -4.41
N GLN A 100 10.95 4.73 -3.21
CA GLN A 100 10.96 6.13 -2.77
C GLN A 100 12.34 6.57 -2.24
N ASN A 101 13.27 5.63 -2.02
CA ASN A 101 14.64 5.93 -1.59
C ASN A 101 15.36 6.82 -2.62
N GLY A 102 16.00 7.88 -2.13
CA GLY A 102 16.74 8.84 -2.96
C GLY A 102 15.89 9.80 -3.78
N MET A 103 14.55 9.82 -3.59
CA MET A 103 13.70 10.86 -4.18
C MET A 103 14.05 12.23 -3.60
N SER A 104 13.97 13.27 -4.44
CA SER A 104 14.01 14.64 -3.94
C SER A 104 12.73 14.96 -3.16
N PRO A 105 12.74 15.90 -2.20
CA PRO A 105 11.53 16.32 -1.50
C PRO A 105 10.38 16.78 -2.44
N ASP A 106 10.72 17.37 -3.58
CA ASP A 106 9.72 17.79 -4.58
C ASP A 106 9.14 16.61 -5.37
N ASP A 107 9.93 15.57 -5.61
CA ASP A 107 9.42 14.33 -6.23
C ASP A 107 8.58 13.52 -5.23
N GLU A 108 8.95 13.51 -3.95
CA GLU A 108 8.17 12.90 -2.88
C GLU A 108 6.80 13.59 -2.73
N ARG A 109 6.75 14.93 -2.67
CA ARG A 109 5.49 15.70 -2.69
C ARG A 109 4.63 15.34 -3.89
N ARG A 110 5.21 15.32 -5.09
CA ARG A 110 4.48 15.00 -6.32
C ARG A 110 3.94 13.57 -6.30
N LEU A 111 4.72 12.62 -5.82
CA LEU A 111 4.29 11.24 -5.66
C LEU A 111 3.08 11.14 -4.70
N VAL A 112 3.17 11.79 -3.53
CA VAL A 112 2.10 11.80 -2.53
C VAL A 112 0.84 12.45 -3.10
N ASP A 113 0.96 13.58 -3.80
CA ASP A 113 -0.15 14.27 -4.46
C ASP A 113 -0.83 13.39 -5.52
N GLU A 114 -0.04 12.76 -6.40
CA GLU A 114 -0.55 11.88 -7.45
C GLU A 114 -1.30 10.67 -6.86
N VAL A 115 -0.72 10.02 -5.85
CA VAL A 115 -1.34 8.88 -5.16
C VAL A 115 -2.63 9.31 -4.45
N THR A 116 -2.58 10.43 -3.73
CA THR A 116 -3.73 10.99 -3.04
C THR A 116 -4.87 11.33 -4.00
N ALA A 117 -4.54 11.95 -5.13
CA ALA A 117 -5.52 12.33 -6.15
C ALA A 117 -6.16 11.12 -6.83
N ALA A 118 -5.36 10.09 -7.16
CA ALA A 118 -5.87 8.85 -7.73
C ALA A 118 -6.85 8.16 -6.78
N ILE A 119 -6.46 7.95 -5.52
CA ILE A 119 -7.34 7.31 -4.51
C ILE A 119 -8.61 8.15 -4.32
N ARG A 120 -8.50 9.47 -4.20
CA ARG A 120 -9.68 10.35 -4.07
C ARG A 120 -10.63 10.25 -5.26
N THR A 121 -10.10 10.11 -6.47
CA THR A 121 -10.89 9.96 -7.69
C THR A 121 -11.68 8.64 -7.69
N HIS A 122 -11.06 7.55 -7.24
CA HIS A 122 -11.67 6.21 -7.27
C HIS A 122 -12.53 5.89 -6.04
N GLU A 123 -12.18 6.42 -4.87
CA GLU A 123 -12.83 6.12 -3.59
C GLU A 123 -13.77 7.25 -3.12
N GLY A 124 -13.73 8.42 -3.76
CA GLY A 124 -14.50 9.61 -3.37
C GLY A 124 -13.94 10.36 -2.16
N VAL A 125 -12.96 9.80 -1.46
CA VAL A 125 -12.29 10.41 -0.30
C VAL A 125 -10.78 10.20 -0.38
N ALA A 126 -10.02 11.14 0.19
CA ALA A 126 -8.58 10.99 0.33
C ALA A 126 -8.26 9.89 1.37
N PRO A 127 -7.17 9.13 1.17
CA PRO A 127 -6.72 8.11 2.12
C PRO A 127 -6.32 8.75 3.46
N GLY A 128 -6.58 8.03 4.56
CA GLY A 128 -6.16 8.46 5.90
C GLY A 128 -4.78 7.96 6.31
N GLY A 129 -4.32 6.86 5.71
CA GLY A 129 -3.08 6.19 6.04
C GLY A 129 -2.13 6.07 4.87
N TRP A 130 -0.83 6.01 5.18
CA TRP A 130 0.24 5.78 4.22
C TRP A 130 1.13 4.62 4.66
N MET A 131 1.57 3.81 3.70
CA MET A 131 2.68 2.88 3.84
C MET A 131 3.54 2.99 2.59
N GLU A 132 4.84 3.13 2.72
CA GLU A 132 5.73 3.32 1.57
C GLU A 132 5.84 2.07 0.70
N SER A 133 5.90 2.27 -0.61
CA SER A 133 6.15 1.21 -1.59
C SER A 133 7.65 0.90 -1.67
N GLY A 134 8.00 -0.36 -1.42
CA GLY A 134 9.40 -0.80 -1.29
C GLY A 134 10.02 -0.31 0.03
N ARG A 135 10.90 -1.11 0.63
CA ARG A 135 11.56 -0.81 1.92
C ARG A 135 12.33 0.51 1.85
N ALA A 136 11.69 1.62 2.14
CA ALA A 136 12.37 2.89 2.19
C ALA A 136 12.87 3.16 3.61
N SER A 137 14.16 3.49 3.68
CA SER A 137 14.94 3.52 4.91
C SER A 137 15.65 4.86 5.10
N GLU A 138 15.46 5.79 4.16
CA GLU A 138 16.07 7.10 4.21
C GLU A 138 15.11 8.14 4.81
N ARG A 139 15.69 9.28 5.17
CA ARG A 139 15.06 10.37 5.91
C ARG A 139 14.00 11.05 5.05
N GLN A 140 12.85 10.40 4.91
CA GLN A 140 11.67 10.92 4.22
C GLN A 140 11.04 12.04 5.02
N ASP A 141 10.49 12.99 4.28
CA ASP A 141 9.87 14.16 4.85
C ASP A 141 8.45 13.80 5.30
N ARG A 142 8.31 13.31 6.53
CA ARG A 142 7.01 13.00 7.15
C ARG A 142 6.11 14.23 7.24
N ASP A 143 6.68 15.42 7.11
CA ASP A 143 5.92 16.66 7.04
C ASP A 143 5.10 16.69 5.73
N VAL A 144 5.59 16.13 4.63
CA VAL A 144 4.84 15.99 3.37
C VAL A 144 3.55 15.20 3.56
N LEU A 145 3.60 14.08 4.29
CA LEU A 145 2.41 13.28 4.59
C LEU A 145 1.43 14.06 5.47
N ALA A 146 1.92 14.77 6.48
CA ALA A 146 1.08 15.59 7.35
C ALA A 146 0.42 16.75 6.58
N GLU A 147 1.17 17.45 5.73
CA GLU A 147 0.69 18.54 4.86
C GLU A 147 -0.38 18.05 3.87
N ALA A 148 -0.23 16.83 3.33
CA ALA A 148 -1.22 16.19 2.45
C ALA A 148 -2.47 15.67 3.19
N GLY A 149 -2.50 15.73 4.53
CA GLY A 149 -3.65 15.37 5.36
C GLY A 149 -3.72 13.91 5.80
N TYR A 150 -2.62 13.17 5.69
CA TYR A 150 -2.52 11.82 6.24
C TYR A 150 -2.52 11.86 7.77
N ARG A 151 -3.21 10.91 8.40
CA ARG A 151 -3.37 10.83 9.86
C ARG A 151 -2.41 9.84 10.51
N TYR A 152 -1.93 8.86 9.75
CA TYR A 152 -1.03 7.83 10.26
C TYR A 152 -0.14 7.27 9.14
N THR A 153 1.02 6.75 9.54
CA THR A 153 1.94 5.97 8.69
C THR A 153 2.19 4.60 9.34
N LEU A 154 2.40 3.58 8.52
CA LEU A 154 2.75 2.23 8.93
C LEU A 154 4.26 1.93 8.79
N ASP A 155 5.07 2.95 8.48
CA ASP A 155 6.48 2.79 8.11
C ASP A 155 7.45 2.86 9.30
N TRP A 156 6.93 3.00 10.52
CA TRP A 156 7.73 3.21 11.72
C TRP A 156 7.57 2.07 12.74
N PRO A 157 8.33 0.97 12.61
CA PRO A 157 8.22 -0.20 13.49
C PRO A 157 9.09 -0.04 14.75
N ILE A 158 8.75 0.89 15.65
CA ILE A 158 9.51 1.08 16.93
C ILE A 158 8.78 0.63 18.19
N ASP A 159 7.49 0.34 18.10
CA ASP A 159 6.66 0.06 19.27
C ASP A 159 5.50 -0.87 18.90
N ASP A 160 4.94 -1.54 19.91
CA ASP A 160 3.73 -2.36 19.79
C ASP A 160 2.46 -1.51 19.88
N GLN A 161 2.60 -0.24 20.33
CA GLN A 161 1.51 0.74 20.42
C GLN A 161 1.68 1.87 19.40
N PRO A 162 0.58 2.48 18.92
CA PRO A 162 0.68 3.70 18.11
C PRO A 162 1.39 4.81 18.88
N VAL A 163 2.38 5.41 18.25
CA VAL A 163 3.15 6.53 18.80
C VAL A 163 2.89 7.79 17.99
N TRP A 164 2.81 8.93 18.68
CA TRP A 164 2.69 10.22 18.02
C TRP A 164 4.04 10.66 17.47
N MET A 165 4.07 10.96 16.18
CA MET A 165 5.21 11.61 15.53
C MET A 165 5.01 13.13 15.56
N ARG A 166 6.08 13.87 15.84
CA ARG A 166 6.08 15.33 15.69
C ARG A 166 6.55 15.67 14.29
N THR A 167 5.71 16.37 13.54
CA THR A 167 5.99 17.00 12.26
C THR A 167 6.20 18.51 12.45
N ALA A 168 6.70 19.20 11.43
CA ALA A 168 6.98 20.65 11.43
C ALA A 168 5.79 21.55 11.80
#